data_AF-A0A1M5PX61-F1
#
_entry.id   AF-A0A1M5PX61-F1
#
_cell.length_a   1.000
_cell.length_b   1.000
_cell.length_c   1.000
_cell.angle_alpha   90.00
_cell.angle_beta   90.00
_cell.angle_gamma   90.00
#
_symmetry.space_group_name_H-M   'P 1'
#
loop_
_entity.id
_entity.type
_entity.pdbx_description
1 polymer ?
#
loop_
_entity_poly.entity_id
_entity_poly.type
_entity_poly.pdbx_seq_one_letter_code
_entity_poly.pdbx_strand_id
1 'polypeptide(L)' 'MFNRSVPSFFGKPTSERPFCEDCECPMVLSRLEPDKPGSDLRTYACLMCAATESIIVAIS' A
#
# COMPACT_ATOMS: atom_id res chain seq x y z
N MET A 1 16.82 5.90 17.51
CA MET A 1 17.01 4.67 16.72
C MET A 1 15.88 3.70 17.07
N PHE A 2 14.79 3.67 16.30
CA PHE A 2 13.80 2.60 16.42
C PHE A 2 13.88 1.72 15.19
N ASN A 3 14.57 0.60 15.40
CA ASN A 3 14.62 -0.55 14.54
C ASN A 3 13.22 -1.21 14.60
N ARG A 4 12.47 -1.21 13.49
CA ARG A 4 11.24 -2.01 13.36
C ARG A 4 11.32 -2.85 12.11
N SER A 5 12.04 -3.95 12.23
CA SER A 5 11.76 -5.16 11.47
C SER A 5 10.28 -5.51 11.67
N VAL A 6 9.46 -5.41 10.64
CA VAL A 6 8.11 -5.99 10.65
C VAL A 6 8.09 -7.17 9.69
N PRO A 7 8.46 -8.38 10.15
CA PRO A 7 8.11 -9.60 9.44
C PRO A 7 6.73 -10.02 9.95
N SER A 8 5.69 -9.92 9.14
CA SER A 8 4.41 -10.58 9.46
C SER A 8 3.63 -10.94 8.20
N PHE A 9 4.04 -12.10 7.70
CA PHE A 9 3.38 -12.93 6.72
C PHE A 9 2.19 -13.65 7.41
N PHE A 10 1.08 -12.98 7.72
CA PHE A 10 -0.15 -13.68 8.17
C PHE A 10 -1.41 -12.88 7.78
N GLY A 11 -2.31 -13.55 7.07
CA GLY A 11 -3.43 -12.97 6.36
C GLY A 11 -4.45 -12.19 7.22
N LYS A 12 -4.77 -11.00 6.73
CA LYS A 12 -6.04 -10.29 6.90
C LYS A 12 -6.07 -9.22 5.81
N PRO A 13 -7.17 -9.00 5.08
CA PRO A 13 -7.30 -7.86 4.19
C PRO A 13 -7.53 -6.63 5.07
N THR A 14 -6.53 -6.21 5.86
CA THR A 14 -6.58 -4.87 6.41
C THR A 14 -6.38 -3.96 5.22
N SER A 15 -7.42 -3.18 4.92
CA SER A 15 -7.35 -1.99 4.08
C SER A 15 -6.45 -0.92 4.74
N GLU A 16 -5.30 -1.33 5.28
CA GLU A 16 -4.29 -0.45 5.81
C GLU A 16 -3.54 0.11 4.61
N ARG A 17 -3.82 1.38 4.33
CA ARG A 17 -3.10 2.12 3.30
C ARG A 17 -1.62 2.17 3.71
N PRO A 18 -0.68 1.98 2.79
CA PRO A 18 0.73 2.07 3.10
C PRO A 18 1.09 3.47 3.61
N PHE A 19 2.17 3.54 4.38
CA PHE A 19 2.81 4.79 4.78
C PHE A 19 3.95 5.08 3.82
N CYS A 20 4.16 6.35 3.48
CA CYS A 20 5.24 6.76 2.60
C CYS A 20 6.59 6.50 3.26
N GLU A 21 7.52 5.86 2.54
CA GLU A 21 8.85 5.54 3.06
C GLU A 21 9.68 6.78 3.43
N ASP A 22 9.47 7.91 2.75
CA ASP A 22 10.25 9.13 2.95
C ASP A 22 9.79 9.99 4.14
N CYS A 23 8.47 10.14 4.31
CA CYS A 23 7.89 11.07 5.27
C CYS A 23 6.98 10.42 6.31
N GLU A 24 6.84 9.08 6.26
CA GLU A 24 6.03 8.28 7.17
C GLU A 24 4.55 8.72 7.25
N CYS A 25 4.09 9.51 6.27
CA CYS A 25 2.71 9.98 6.20
C CYS A 25 1.81 8.92 5.55
N PRO A 26 0.54 8.81 5.99
CA PRO A 26 -0.40 7.86 5.40
C PRO A 26 -0.66 8.20 3.94
N MET A 27 -0.50 7.22 3.05
CA MET A 27 -0.75 7.39 1.62
C MET A 27 -2.24 7.22 1.30
N VAL A 28 -2.69 7.87 0.24
CA VAL A 28 -4.09 7.81 -0.23
C VAL A 28 -4.18 6.98 -1.50
N LEU A 29 -5.25 6.17 -1.63
CA LEU A 29 -5.48 5.42 -2.86
C LEU A 29 -5.73 6.42 -4.00
N SER A 30 -4.82 6.48 -4.95
CA SER A 30 -4.89 7.38 -6.11
C SER A 30 -5.43 6.67 -7.35
N ARG A 31 -5.16 5.37 -7.48
CA ARG A 31 -5.59 4.59 -8.65
C ARG A 31 -5.94 3.16 -8.26
N LEU A 32 -6.98 2.63 -8.89
CA LEU A 32 -7.38 1.24 -8.80
C LEU A 32 -7.55 0.71 -10.23
N GLU A 33 -6.76 -0.28 -10.59
CA GLU A 33 -6.78 -0.92 -11.91
C GLU A 33 -6.90 -2.43 -11.76
N PRO A 34 -7.63 -3.13 -12.65
CA PRO A 34 -7.60 -4.58 -12.66
C PRO A 34 -6.24 -5.08 -13.17
N ASP A 35 -5.58 -5.98 -12.43
CA ASP A 35 -4.31 -6.61 -12.88
C ASP A 35 -4.58 -7.95 -13.57
N LYS A 36 -5.11 -8.90 -12.81
CA LYS A 36 -5.50 -10.25 -13.25
C LYS A 36 -6.88 -10.61 -12.72
N PRO A 37 -7.57 -11.61 -13.31
CA PRO A 37 -8.83 -12.11 -12.77
C PRO A 37 -8.66 -12.48 -11.29
N GLY A 38 -9.43 -11.82 -10.41
CA GLY A 38 -9.29 -12.01 -8.96
C GLY A 38 -8.25 -11.12 -8.28
N SER A 39 -7.71 -10.09 -8.95
CA SER A 39 -6.78 -9.12 -8.33
C SER A 39 -6.85 -7.71 -8.91
N ASP A 40 -6.69 -6.73 -8.04
CA ASP A 40 -6.59 -5.31 -8.37
C ASP A 40 -5.19 -4.78 -8.06
N LEU A 41 -4.64 -4.01 -8.99
CA LEU A 41 -3.51 -3.11 -8.75
C LEU A 41 -4.01 -1.82 -8.09
N ARG A 42 -3.52 -1.56 -6.87
CA ARG A 42 -3.81 -0.37 -6.08
C ARG A 42 -2.59 0.53 -6.05
N THR A 43 -2.69 1.72 -6.61
CA THR A 43 -1.65 2.75 -6.54
C THR A 43 -2.01 3.76 -5.47
N TYR A 44 -1.14 3.89 -4.48
CA TYR A 44 -1.22 4.86 -3.41
C TYR A 44 -0.29 6.03 -3.71
N ALA A 45 -0.71 7.24 -3.34
CA ALA A 45 0.06 8.46 -3.48
C ALA A 45 0.21 9.15 -2.12
N CYS A 46 1.41 9.65 -1.84
CA CYS A 46 1.67 10.51 -0.70
C CYS A 46 1.38 11.97 -1.07
N LEU A 47 0.48 12.63 -0.35
CA LEU A 47 0.15 14.04 -0.62
C LEU A 47 1.23 15.03 -0.15
N MET A 48 2.18 14.57 0.67
CA MET A 48 3.27 15.40 1.19
C MET A 48 4.48 15.42 0.26
N CYS A 49 4.84 14.26 -0.29
CA CYS A 49 6.06 14.08 -1.08
C CYS A 49 5.79 13.79 -2.56
N ALA A 50 4.53 13.60 -2.95
CA ALA A 50 4.12 13.12 -4.28
C ALA A 50 4.71 11.75 -4.66
N ALA A 51 5.25 11.01 -3.70
CA ALA A 51 5.69 9.62 -3.88
C ALA A 51 4.49 8.72 -4.17
N THR A 52 4.69 7.71 -5.02
CA THR A 52 3.66 6.74 -5.37
C THR A 52 4.16 5.32 -5.15
N GLU A 53 3.26 4.46 -4.70
CA GLU A 53 3.54 3.04 -4.46
C GLU A 53 2.38 2.21 -5.00
N SER A 54 2.66 1.10 -5.68
CA SER A 54 1.64 0.22 -6.22
C SER A 54 1.72 -1.18 -5.63
N ILE A 55 0.58 -1.70 -5.17
CA ILE A 55 0.44 -3.03 -4.57
C ILE A 55 -0.65 -3.82 -5.28
N ILE A 56 -0.44 -5.12 -5.47
CA ILE A 56 -1.43 -6.02 -6.04
C ILE A 56 -2.21 -6.67 -4.90
N VAL A 57 -3.53 -6.53 -4.91
CA VAL A 57 -4.44 -7.06 -3.89
C VAL A 57 -5.42 -8.03 -4.53
N ALA A 58 -5.49 -9.25 -4.00
CA ALA A 58 -6.49 -10.22 -4.43
C ALA A 58 -7.90 -9.74 -4.04
N ILE A 59 -8.82 -9.69 -5.00
CA ILE A 59 -10.25 -9.50 -4.77
C ILE A 59 -10.89 -10.88 -4.60
N SER A 60 -11.30 -11.18 -3.37
CA SER A 60 -11.94 -12.46 -2.98
C SER A 60 -13.45 -12.39 -3.10
#